data_AF-A0A2E2TBX9-F1
#
_entry.id   AF-A0A2E2TBX9-F1
#
_cell.length_a   1.000
_cell.length_b   1.000
_cell.length_c   1.000
_cell.angle_alpha   90.00
_cell.angle_beta   90.00
_cell.angle_gamma   90.00
#
_symmetry.space_group_name_H-M   'P 1'
#
loop_
_entity.id
_entity.type
_entity.pdbx_description
1 polymer ?
#
loop_
_entity_poly.entity_id
_entity_poly.type
_entity_poly.pdbx_seq_one_letter_code
_entity_poly.pdbx_strand_id
1 'polypeptide(L)'
;MAQSARAKQIKIDQPFPFLIEGKPTSVDWHVINWKAGDTVHSHDKHISSGLNGILKNKEVEMLGFYSNAHHAIFTHHTTNMHIHVKTVDITIAGHVDGLTLGQGMILKLPKTSATR
;
A
#
# COMPACT_ATOMS: atom_id res chain seq x y z
N MET A 1 -4.39 -11.27 -0.52
CA MET A 1 -2.92 -11.25 -0.62
C MET A 1 -2.29 -12.60 -0.26
N ALA A 2 -2.24 -13.00 1.01
CA ALA A 2 -1.52 -14.21 1.46
C ALA A 2 -1.93 -15.51 0.74
N GLN A 3 -3.23 -15.71 0.49
CA GLN A 3 -3.72 -16.87 -0.26
C GLN A 3 -3.16 -16.90 -1.69
N SER A 4 -3.24 -15.78 -2.41
CA SER A 4 -2.69 -15.64 -3.77
C SER A 4 -1.18 -15.84 -3.79
N ALA A 5 -0.46 -15.32 -2.80
CA ALA A 5 0.99 -15.50 -2.66
C ALA A 5 1.37 -16.97 -2.44
N ARG A 6 0.68 -17.67 -1.52
CA ARG A 6 0.88 -19.12 -1.30
C ARG A 6 0.63 -19.94 -2.57
N ALA A 7 -0.43 -19.62 -3.32
CA ALA A 7 -0.73 -20.28 -4.59
C ALA A 7 0.36 -20.07 -5.66
N LYS A 8 1.20 -19.04 -5.50
CA LYS A 8 2.37 -18.77 -6.33
C LYS A 8 3.69 -19.19 -5.67
N GLN A 9 3.64 -20.02 -4.62
CA GLN A 9 4.80 -20.54 -3.89
C GLN A 9 5.70 -19.45 -3.27
N ILE A 10 5.14 -18.26 -3.02
CA ILE A 10 5.86 -17.18 -2.34
C ILE A 10 5.91 -17.50 -0.84
N LYS A 11 7.10 -17.39 -0.26
CA LYS A 11 7.36 -17.49 1.17
C LYS A 11 6.74 -16.31 1.91
N ILE A 12 5.55 -16.51 2.47
CA ILE A 12 4.76 -15.46 3.15
C ILE A 12 5.23 -15.13 4.58
N ASP A 13 6.17 -15.91 5.10
CA ASP A 13 6.92 -15.66 6.34
C ASP A 13 8.02 -14.62 6.12
N GLN A 14 8.39 -14.37 4.87
CA GLN A 14 9.30 -13.30 4.47
C GLN A 14 8.53 -12.12 3.86
N PRO A 15 9.06 -10.89 3.99
CA PRO A 15 8.43 -9.75 3.34
C PRO A 15 8.57 -9.84 1.82
N PHE A 16 7.53 -9.44 1.08
CA PHE A 16 7.58 -9.40 -0.38
C PHE A 16 6.84 -8.20 -0.95
N PRO A 17 7.33 -7.61 -2.05
CA PRO A 17 6.63 -6.55 -2.75
C PRO A 17 5.48 -7.11 -3.58
N PHE A 18 4.51 -6.26 -3.90
CA PHE A 18 3.45 -6.54 -4.86
C PHE A 18 3.04 -5.25 -5.59
N LEU A 19 2.46 -5.39 -6.77
CA LEU A 19 1.79 -4.29 -7.47
C LEU A 19 0.30 -4.60 -7.61
N ILE A 20 -0.53 -3.58 -7.48
CA ILE A 20 -1.94 -3.62 -7.83
C ILE A 20 -2.19 -2.55 -8.88
N GLU A 21 -2.82 -2.92 -9.98
CA GLU A 21 -3.17 -2.01 -11.07
C GLU A 21 -4.66 -2.13 -11.39
N GLY A 22 -5.28 -1.01 -11.76
CA GLY A 22 -6.67 -0.99 -12.18
C GLY A 22 -7.45 0.20 -11.61
N LYS A 23 -8.78 0.06 -11.68
CA LYS A 23 -9.74 1.06 -11.19
C LYS A 23 -10.42 0.58 -9.90
N PRO A 24 -9.97 1.00 -8.71
CA PRO A 24 -10.65 0.73 -7.46
C PRO A 24 -11.98 1.49 -7.36
N THR A 25 -12.91 0.97 -6.57
CA THR A 25 -14.11 1.70 -6.19
C THR A 25 -13.74 2.91 -5.33
N SER A 26 -12.86 2.73 -4.35
CA SER A 26 -12.32 3.82 -3.55
C SER A 26 -10.89 3.56 -3.04
N VAL A 27 -10.13 4.64 -2.86
CA VAL A 27 -8.85 4.67 -2.14
C VAL A 27 -8.83 5.87 -1.22
N ASP A 28 -8.72 5.63 0.08
CA ASP A 28 -8.45 6.66 1.08
C ASP A 28 -6.94 6.83 1.19
N TRP A 29 -6.45 8.06 1.08
CA TRP A 29 -5.00 8.33 1.03
C TRP A 29 -4.60 9.59 1.78
N HIS A 30 -3.33 9.62 2.20
CA HIS A 30 -2.69 10.82 2.75
C HIS A 30 -1.23 10.98 2.32
N VAL A 31 -0.72 12.20 2.50
CA VAL A 31 0.69 12.58 2.41
C VAL A 31 1.05 13.29 3.70
N ILE A 32 2.15 12.91 4.31
CA ILE A 32 2.68 13.57 5.51
C ILE A 32 3.45 14.81 5.06
N ASN A 33 3.15 15.98 5.64
CA ASN A 33 3.93 17.19 5.45
C ASN A 33 4.38 17.73 6.82
N TRP A 34 5.39 17.07 7.41
CA TRP A 34 5.93 17.49 8.69
C TRP A 34 6.68 18.82 8.58
N LYS A 35 6.49 19.69 9.58
CA LYS A 35 7.37 20.83 9.77
C LYS A 35 8.76 20.32 10.15
N ALA A 36 9.79 20.85 9.49
CA ALA A 36 11.18 20.52 9.82
C ALA A 36 11.46 20.80 11.31
N GLY A 37 12.04 19.82 11.99
CA GLY A 37 12.38 19.91 13.42
C GLY A 37 11.28 19.44 14.39
N ASP A 38 10.10 19.03 13.90
CA ASP A 38 9.05 18.44 14.72
C ASP A 38 9.35 16.96 15.00
N THR A 39 9.59 16.62 16.27
CA THR A 39 9.96 15.26 16.73
C THR A 39 8.78 14.48 17.31
N VAL A 40 7.58 15.06 17.31
CA VAL A 40 6.39 14.40 17.87
C VAL A 40 5.69 13.58 16.80
N HIS A 41 5.85 12.25 16.90
CA HIS A 41 5.23 11.27 16.03
C HIS A 41 3.97 10.68 16.69
N SER A 42 2.80 11.26 16.41
CA SER A 42 1.49 10.70 16.83
C SER A 42 0.65 10.31 15.61
N HIS A 43 -0.20 9.30 15.74
CA HIS A 43 -1.11 8.85 14.66
C HIS A 43 -1.99 10.00 14.12
N ASP A 44 -2.53 10.84 15.01
CA ASP A 44 -3.36 11.98 14.58
C ASP A 44 -2.57 12.99 13.73
N LYS A 45 -1.35 13.36 14.15
CA LYS A 45 -0.43 14.16 13.31
C LYS A 45 -0.09 13.48 11.99
N HIS A 46 0.05 12.16 11.97
CA HIS A 46 0.39 11.43 10.75
C HIS A 46 -0.67 11.61 9.66
N ILE A 47 -1.95 11.63 10.05
CA ILE A 47 -3.08 11.84 9.13
C ILE A 47 -3.31 13.34 8.86
N SER A 48 -3.20 14.19 9.87
CA SER A 48 -3.60 15.61 9.77
C SER A 48 -2.50 16.55 9.27
N SER A 49 -1.24 16.10 9.18
CA SER A 49 -0.11 16.99 8.87
C SER A 49 0.11 17.23 7.38
N GLY A 50 -0.70 16.67 6.47
CA GLY A 50 -0.62 17.00 5.05
C GLY A 50 -1.88 16.70 4.26
N LEU A 51 -1.75 16.64 2.94
CA LEU A 51 -2.87 16.43 2.04
C LEU A 51 -3.45 15.03 2.23
N ASN A 52 -4.77 14.93 2.23
CA ASN A 52 -5.49 13.66 2.25
C ASN A 52 -6.72 13.75 1.34
N GLY A 53 -7.29 12.60 1.01
CA GLY A 53 -8.52 12.56 0.24
C GLY A 53 -8.99 11.16 -0.10
N ILE A 54 -10.05 11.10 -0.92
CA ILE A 54 -10.64 9.86 -1.41
C ILE A 54 -10.61 9.88 -2.95
N LEU A 55 -9.88 8.95 -3.55
CA LEU A 55 -9.99 8.65 -4.98
C LEU A 55 -11.18 7.71 -5.20
N LYS A 56 -12.10 8.05 -6.10
CA LYS A 56 -13.24 7.19 -6.46
C LYS A 56 -13.21 6.84 -7.94
N ASN A 57 -13.31 5.55 -8.27
CA ASN A 57 -13.37 5.07 -9.66
C ASN A 57 -12.30 5.68 -10.57
N LYS A 58 -11.08 5.88 -10.07
CA LYS A 58 -9.96 6.48 -10.81
C LYS A 58 -8.87 5.43 -11.06
N GLU A 59 -8.32 5.40 -12.27
CA GLU A 59 -7.24 4.48 -12.63
C GLU A 59 -5.96 4.80 -11.84
N VAL A 60 -5.37 3.77 -11.24
CA VAL A 60 -4.21 3.91 -10.35
C VAL A 60 -3.24 2.74 -10.47
N GLU A 61 -2.01 3.00 -10.08
CA GLU A 61 -0.99 1.99 -9.79
C GLU A 61 -0.65 2.05 -8.31
N MET A 62 -0.59 0.90 -7.66
CA MET A 62 -0.24 0.79 -6.24
C MET A 62 0.96 -0.13 -6.09
N LEU A 63 1.96 0.34 -5.35
CA LEU A 63 3.10 -0.46 -4.90
C LEU A 63 2.95 -0.72 -3.42
N GLY A 64 3.07 -1.99 -3.01
CA GLY A 64 3.03 -2.34 -1.61
C GLY A 64 3.97 -3.45 -1.22
N PHE A 65 4.12 -3.60 0.09
CA PHE A 65 4.86 -4.68 0.72
C PHE A 65 3.92 -5.44 1.65
N TYR A 66 4.00 -6.76 1.63
CA TYR A 66 3.32 -7.65 2.57
C TYR A 66 4.33 -8.23 3.55
N SER A 67 4.00 -8.27 4.84
CA SER A 67 4.82 -8.94 5.86
C SER A 67 3.98 -9.31 7.08
N ASN A 68 4.08 -10.57 7.54
CA ASN A 68 3.49 -11.03 8.80
C ASN A 68 4.40 -10.84 10.02
N ALA A 69 5.70 -10.66 9.80
CA ALA A 69 6.71 -10.64 10.86
C ALA A 69 7.14 -9.22 11.27
N HIS A 70 6.76 -8.20 10.51
CA HIS A 70 7.27 -6.83 10.67
C HIS A 70 6.16 -5.80 10.97
N HIS A 71 5.14 -6.23 11.72
CA HIS A 71 4.13 -5.33 12.27
C HIS A 71 4.79 -4.18 13.05
N ALA A 72 4.36 -2.95 12.78
CA ALA A 72 4.88 -1.73 13.39
C ALA A 72 6.37 -1.41 13.15
N ILE A 73 7.07 -2.16 12.28
CA ILE A 73 8.42 -1.82 11.80
C ILE A 73 8.32 -1.09 10.46
N PHE A 74 7.59 -1.66 9.50
CA PHE A 74 7.27 -0.97 8.24
C PHE A 74 5.87 -1.26 7.71
N THR A 75 5.09 -2.17 8.30
CA THR A 75 3.65 -2.32 7.96
C THR A 75 2.78 -1.50 8.89
N HIS A 76 1.60 -1.07 8.42
CA HIS A 76 0.66 -0.31 9.23
C HIS A 76 0.27 -1.09 10.50
N HIS A 77 -0.07 -0.41 11.59
CA HIS A 77 -0.36 -1.05 12.89
C HIS A 77 -1.53 -2.06 12.84
N THR A 78 -2.40 -1.94 11.85
CA THR A 78 -3.63 -2.74 11.73
C THR A 78 -3.62 -3.74 10.58
N THR A 79 -2.57 -3.74 9.73
CA THR A 79 -2.53 -4.64 8.57
C THR A 79 -1.13 -5.18 8.30
N ASN A 80 -1.07 -6.36 7.68
CA ASN A 80 0.18 -6.95 7.18
C ASN A 80 0.72 -6.24 5.92
N MET A 81 0.18 -5.07 5.56
CA MET A 81 0.48 -4.38 4.30
C MET A 81 0.90 -2.94 4.54
N HIS A 82 1.81 -2.46 3.69
CA HIS A 82 2.11 -1.04 3.50
C HIS A 82 1.97 -0.76 2.01
N ILE A 83 1.07 0.15 1.64
CA ILE A 83 0.76 0.43 0.24
C ILE A 83 0.87 1.93 -0.02
N HIS A 84 1.55 2.30 -1.10
CA HIS A 84 1.48 3.63 -1.70
C HIS A 84 0.72 3.56 -3.02
N VAL A 85 -0.01 4.62 -3.34
CA VAL A 85 -0.77 4.77 -4.58
C VAL A 85 -0.22 5.94 -5.39
N LYS A 86 -0.29 5.84 -6.72
CA LYS A 86 -0.24 6.99 -7.63
C LYS A 86 -1.37 6.90 -8.66
N THR A 87 -1.88 8.04 -9.10
CA THR A 87 -2.78 8.10 -10.27
C THR A 87 -1.99 7.98 -11.57
N VAL A 88 -2.61 7.43 -12.62
CA VAL A 88 -1.96 7.26 -13.93
C VAL A 88 -1.56 8.60 -14.56
N ASP A 89 -2.34 9.66 -14.31
CA ASP A 89 -2.03 11.03 -14.74
C ASP A 89 -0.93 11.72 -13.90
N ILE A 90 -0.38 11.03 -12.90
CA ILE A 90 0.72 11.51 -12.03
C ILE A 90 0.36 12.80 -11.28
N THR A 91 -0.92 13.03 -11.02
CA THR A 91 -1.38 14.21 -10.25
C THR A 91 -1.44 13.97 -8.75
N ILE A 92 -1.60 12.70 -8.32
CA ILE A 92 -1.72 12.32 -6.91
C ILE A 92 -0.80 11.13 -6.65
N ALA A 93 -0.05 11.20 -5.56
CA ALA A 93 0.65 10.08 -4.96
C ALA A 93 0.61 10.19 -3.43
N GLY A 94 0.46 9.08 -2.72
CA GLY A 94 0.34 9.07 -1.26
C GLY A 94 0.33 7.68 -0.65
N HIS A 95 0.30 7.64 0.68
CA HIS A 95 0.05 6.43 1.45
C HIS A 95 -1.42 6.02 1.33
N VAL A 96 -1.71 4.72 1.33
CA VAL A 96 -3.09 4.18 1.29
C VAL A 96 -3.53 3.79 2.69
N ASP A 97 -4.55 4.48 3.20
CA ASP A 97 -5.19 4.19 4.48
C ASP A 97 -6.33 3.17 4.34
N GLY A 98 -7.01 3.20 3.21
CA GLY A 98 -8.19 2.38 2.91
C GLY A 98 -8.32 2.07 1.43
N LEU A 99 -8.78 0.86 1.10
CA LEU A 99 -8.90 0.38 -0.28
C LEU A 99 -10.14 -0.47 -0.47
N THR A 100 -11.02 -0.04 -1.37
CA THR A 100 -12.12 -0.87 -1.91
C THR A 100 -11.80 -1.23 -3.36
N LEU A 101 -11.51 -2.51 -3.59
CA LEU A 101 -11.18 -3.01 -4.93
C LEU A 101 -12.37 -2.89 -5.88
N GLY A 102 -12.09 -2.47 -7.10
CA GLY A 102 -13.03 -2.55 -8.22
C GLY A 102 -12.89 -3.86 -8.99
N GLN A 103 -13.79 -4.08 -9.93
CA GLN A 103 -13.76 -5.28 -10.77
C GLN A 103 -12.58 -5.26 -11.75
N GLY A 104 -11.94 -6.42 -11.94
CA GLY A 104 -10.89 -6.60 -12.95
C GLY A 104 -9.51 -6.05 -12.58
N MET A 105 -9.32 -5.59 -11.34
CA MET A 105 -7.99 -5.17 -10.86
C MET A 105 -6.99 -6.33 -10.89
N ILE A 106 -5.74 -6.01 -11.22
CA ILE A 106 -4.67 -6.98 -11.46
C ILE A 106 -3.70 -6.94 -10.27
N LEU A 107 -3.47 -8.10 -9.66
CA LEU A 107 -2.42 -8.31 -8.66
C LEU A 107 -1.18 -8.91 -9.34
N LYS A 108 -0.06 -8.20 -9.30
CA LYS A 108 1.24 -8.72 -9.75
C LYS A 108 2.08 -9.10 -8.52
N LEU A 109 2.63 -10.30 -8.58
CA LEU A 109 3.46 -10.88 -7.53
C LEU A 109 4.86 -11.19 -8.08
N PRO A 110 5.90 -11.17 -7.24
CA PRO A 110 7.26 -11.49 -7.67
C PRO A 110 7.32 -12.92 -8.20
N LYS A 111 8.14 -13.11 -9.23
CA LYS A 111 8.48 -14.46 -9.70
C LYS A 111 9.28 -15.15 -8.58
N THR A 112 8.83 -16.31 -8.12
CA THR A 112 9.66 -17.16 -7.28
C THR A 112 10.84 -17.62 -8.11
N SER A 113 12.06 -17.24 -7.70
CA SER A 113 13.26 -17.85 -8.26
C SER A 113 13.15 -19.35 -8.04
N ALA A 114 13.11 -20.14 -9.10
CA ALA A 114 13.49 -21.54 -8.98
C ALA A 114 14.88 -21.55 -8.35
N THR A 115 15.01 -22.24 -7.22
CA THR A 115 16.28 -22.47 -6.52
C THR A 115 17.40 -22.70 -7.54
N ARG A 116 18.44 -21.85 -7.50
CA ARG A 116 19.77 -22.28 -7.92
C ARG A 116 20.36 -23.16 -6.83
#